data_AF-A0A7L4US25-F1
#
_entry.id   AF-A0A7L4US25-F1
#
_cell.length_a   1.000
_cell.length_b   1.000
_cell.length_c   1.000
_cell.angle_alpha   90.00
_cell.angle_beta   90.00
_cell.angle_gamma   90.00
#
_symmetry.space_group_name_H-M   'P 1'
#
loop_
_entity.id
_entity.type
_entity.pdbx_description
1 polymer ?
#
loop_
_entity_poly.entity_id
_entity_poly.type
_entity_poly.pdbx_seq_one_letter_code
_entity_poly.pdbx_strand_id
1 'polypeptide(L)'
;MPSDTKENYLKAIYSLEENGEKISLSALSKRIDVSIPTVNNMVKRLQEEGWVIYEKYKPIILTDEGRKVASHIVRKHRLAEMFLVETMGLGWEEVHDIAEDLEHINSETFFNRIDEMLDYPKFDPHGTPIPDKNGKTVSQNYESLSAIEPGQSAVLRALDHEQKEFLVFLNKKNIALGTEIKIEEKEPFDESVVVAYDQFKNVVLTKDVCDKLLVEKVHK
;
A
#
# COMPACT_ATOMS: atom_id res chain seq x y z
N MET A 1 6.60 9.36 -22.56
CA MET A 1 6.00 8.65 -21.41
C MET A 1 6.30 7.17 -21.52
N PRO A 2 6.39 6.43 -20.40
CA PRO A 2 6.55 4.99 -20.44
C PRO A 2 5.35 4.33 -21.11
N SER A 3 5.51 3.10 -21.58
CA SER A 3 4.35 2.26 -21.90
C SER A 3 3.76 1.70 -20.60
N ASP A 4 2.48 1.33 -20.58
CA ASP A 4 1.78 0.77 -19.42
C ASP A 4 2.59 -0.36 -18.76
N THR A 5 3.18 -1.25 -19.56
CA THR A 5 4.07 -2.31 -19.03
C THR A 5 5.30 -1.76 -18.29
N LYS A 6 5.95 -0.69 -18.78
CA LYS A 6 7.09 -0.07 -18.08
C LYS A 6 6.62 0.59 -16.78
N GLU A 7 5.43 1.20 -16.80
CA GLU A 7 4.83 1.79 -15.61
C GLU A 7 4.58 0.74 -14.52
N ASN A 8 4.01 -0.42 -14.88
CA ASN A 8 3.76 -1.53 -13.96
C ASN A 8 5.04 -2.06 -13.32
N TYR A 9 6.13 -2.16 -14.08
CA TYR A 9 7.43 -2.55 -13.51
C TYR A 9 7.98 -1.50 -12.56
N LEU A 10 7.88 -0.21 -12.90
CA LEU A 10 8.33 0.87 -12.03
C LEU A 10 7.50 0.93 -10.74
N LYS A 11 6.17 0.78 -10.83
CA LYS A 11 5.25 0.67 -9.68
C LYS A 11 5.64 -0.51 -8.78
N ALA A 12 5.87 -1.69 -9.36
CA ALA A 12 6.28 -2.88 -8.62
C ALA A 12 7.65 -2.71 -7.93
N ILE A 13 8.63 -2.09 -8.59
CA ILE A 13 9.93 -1.80 -8.00
C ILE A 13 9.78 -0.80 -6.84
N TYR A 14 9.01 0.27 -7.03
CA TYR A 14 8.80 1.29 -6.01
C TYR A 14 8.11 0.73 -4.77
N SER A 15 7.07 -0.10 -4.93
CA SER A 15 6.41 -0.68 -3.77
C SER A 15 7.29 -1.71 -3.04
N LEU A 16 8.12 -2.49 -3.74
CA LEU A 16 9.10 -3.35 -3.06
C LEU A 16 10.12 -2.51 -2.26
N GLU A 17 10.48 -1.34 -2.77
CA GLU A 17 11.37 -0.42 -2.06
C GLU A 17 10.71 0.22 -0.83
N GLU A 18 9.44 0.64 -0.93
CA GLU A 18 8.65 1.16 0.21
C GLU A 18 8.57 0.12 1.34
N ASN A 19 8.44 -1.16 0.99
CA ASN A 19 8.40 -2.27 1.95
C ASN A 19 9.78 -2.64 2.53
N GLY A 20 10.86 -1.96 2.12
CA GLY A 20 12.23 -2.31 2.52
C GLY A 20 12.71 -3.67 1.98
N GLU A 21 12.06 -4.19 0.94
CA GLU A 21 12.36 -5.50 0.37
C GLU A 21 13.55 -5.45 -0.61
N LYS A 22 14.28 -6.56 -0.71
CA LYS A 22 15.33 -6.70 -1.71
C LYS A 22 14.73 -6.86 -3.11
N ILE A 23 14.79 -5.81 -3.93
CA ILE A 23 14.32 -5.84 -5.31
C ILE A 23 15.21 -6.76 -6.14
N SER A 24 14.65 -7.88 -6.59
CA SER A 24 15.33 -8.91 -7.39
C SER A 24 14.46 -9.34 -8.55
N LEU A 25 15.06 -9.99 -9.57
CA LEU A 25 14.30 -10.52 -10.69
C LEU A 25 13.23 -11.52 -10.25
N SER A 26 13.50 -12.33 -9.23
CA SER A 26 12.53 -13.29 -8.67
C SER A 26 11.40 -12.59 -7.94
N ALA A 27 11.68 -11.53 -7.17
CA ALA A 27 10.65 -10.75 -6.48
C ALA A 27 9.72 -10.07 -7.50
N LEU A 28 10.29 -9.43 -8.53
CA LEU A 28 9.51 -8.81 -9.60
C LEU A 28 8.73 -9.85 -10.42
N SER A 29 9.31 -11.01 -10.69
CA SER A 29 8.64 -12.11 -11.42
C SER A 29 7.40 -12.59 -10.66
N LYS A 30 7.50 -12.76 -9.34
CA LYS A 30 6.37 -13.13 -8.50
C LYS A 30 5.32 -12.03 -8.43
N ARG A 31 5.74 -10.77 -8.35
CA ARG A 31 4.85 -9.62 -8.17
C ARG A 31 4.06 -9.24 -9.44
N ILE A 32 4.70 -9.34 -10.61
CA ILE A 32 4.10 -8.99 -11.91
C ILE A 32 3.47 -10.23 -12.59
N ASP A 33 3.69 -11.43 -12.02
CA ASP A 33 3.25 -12.72 -12.55
C ASP A 33 3.74 -13.00 -13.98
N VAL A 34 5.05 -12.84 -14.20
CA VAL A 34 5.69 -13.13 -15.48
C VAL A 34 7.02 -13.84 -15.28
N SER A 35 7.49 -14.53 -16.31
CA SER A 35 8.74 -15.30 -16.22
C SER A 35 9.97 -14.43 -15.90
N ILE A 36 10.94 -14.97 -15.15
CA ILE A 36 12.22 -14.30 -14.84
C ILE A 36 12.94 -13.79 -16.10
N PRO A 37 13.01 -14.54 -17.23
CA PRO A 37 13.56 -14.01 -18.49
C PRO A 37 12.83 -12.76 -19.01
N THR A 38 11.49 -12.72 -18.91
CA THR A 38 10.68 -11.55 -19.27
C THR A 38 11.06 -10.35 -18.40
N VAL A 39 11.14 -10.55 -17.08
CA VAL A 39 11.56 -9.51 -16.13
C VAL A 39 12.95 -8.99 -16.46
N ASN A 40 13.93 -9.89 -16.68
CA ASN A 40 15.30 -9.50 -17.00
C ASN A 40 15.38 -8.64 -18.27
N ASN A 41 14.62 -9.00 -19.31
CA ASN A 41 14.56 -8.21 -20.53
C ASN A 41 13.96 -6.82 -20.29
N MET A 42 12.90 -6.73 -19.48
CA MET A 42 12.30 -5.44 -19.15
C MET A 42 13.22 -4.58 -18.29
N VAL A 43 13.84 -5.14 -17.25
CA VAL A 43 14.79 -4.42 -16.38
C VAL A 43 15.96 -3.85 -17.18
N LYS A 44 16.48 -4.59 -18.17
CA LYS A 44 17.51 -4.05 -19.09
C LYS A 44 17.01 -2.85 -19.88
N ARG A 45 15.76 -2.87 -20.37
CA ARG A 45 15.16 -1.72 -21.06
C ARG A 45 14.99 -0.53 -20.10
N LEU A 46 14.54 -0.75 -18.87
CA LEU A 46 14.45 0.32 -17.86
C LEU A 46 15.82 0.91 -17.54
N GLN A 47 16.88 0.10 -17.58
CA GLN A 47 18.26 0.57 -17.41
C GLN A 47 18.73 1.40 -18.61
N GLU A 48 18.41 0.97 -19.84
CA GLU A 48 18.71 1.74 -21.07
C GLU A 48 18.03 3.14 -21.06
N GLU A 49 16.85 3.25 -20.44
CA GLU A 49 16.14 4.51 -20.21
C GLU A 49 16.69 5.32 -19.01
N GLY A 50 17.66 4.77 -18.27
CA GLY A 50 18.27 5.43 -17.11
C GLY A 50 17.40 5.46 -15.85
N TRP A 51 16.35 4.63 -15.77
CA TRP A 51 15.44 4.61 -14.61
C TRP A 51 15.86 3.62 -13.52
N VAL A 52 16.65 2.62 -13.86
CA VAL A 52 17.15 1.64 -12.88
C VAL A 52 18.64 1.38 -13.08
N ILE A 53 19.30 0.99 -12.00
CA ILE A 53 20.64 0.43 -12.00
C ILE A 53 20.47 -1.08 -11.81
N TYR A 54 20.94 -1.86 -12.79
CA TYR A 54 20.88 -3.32 -12.76
C TYR A 54 22.27 -3.94 -12.98
N GLU A 55 22.76 -4.57 -11.92
CA GLU A 55 23.98 -5.36 -11.98
C GLU A 55 23.69 -6.82 -11.61
N LYS A 56 24.39 -7.75 -12.26
CA LYS A 56 24.23 -9.17 -11.99
C LYS A 56 24.51 -9.46 -10.51
N TYR A 57 23.62 -10.22 -9.87
CA TYR A 57 23.66 -10.60 -8.45
C TYR A 57 23.46 -9.48 -7.42
N LYS A 58 23.29 -8.22 -7.85
CA LYS A 58 22.94 -7.10 -6.97
C LYS A 58 21.42 -6.86 -6.98
N PRO A 59 20.88 -6.19 -5.94
CA PRO A 59 19.53 -5.64 -6.01
C PRO A 59 19.38 -4.68 -7.19
N ILE A 60 18.19 -4.62 -7.76
CA ILE A 60 17.81 -3.56 -8.71
C ILE A 60 17.55 -2.29 -7.89
N ILE A 61 18.06 -1.15 -8.35
CA ILE A 61 17.92 0.12 -7.63
C ILE A 61 17.27 1.14 -8.57
N LEU A 62 16.29 1.91 -8.09
CA LEU A 62 15.76 3.06 -8.82
C LEU A 62 16.81 4.18 -8.83
N THR A 63 17.04 4.77 -10.00
CA THR A 63 17.74 6.07 -10.08
C THR A 63 16.84 7.18 -9.55
N ASP A 64 17.38 8.38 -9.33
CA ASP A 64 16.55 9.53 -8.91
C ASP A 64 15.43 9.84 -9.92
N GLU A 65 15.74 9.76 -11.22
CA GLU A 65 14.75 9.92 -12.29
C GLU A 65 13.73 8.77 -12.30
N GLY A 66 14.18 7.52 -12.17
CA GLY A 66 13.28 6.37 -12.12
C GLY A 66 12.34 6.43 -10.91
N ARG A 67 12.85 6.85 -9.76
CA ARG A 67 12.07 7.07 -8.54
C ARG A 67 11.01 8.15 -8.74
N LYS A 68 11.37 9.26 -9.39
CA LYS A 68 10.42 10.31 -9.72
C LYS A 68 9.30 9.76 -10.60
N VAL A 69 9.63 9.09 -11.71
CA VAL A 69 8.63 8.48 -12.60
C VAL A 69 7.74 7.48 -11.86
N ALA A 70 8.33 6.57 -11.07
CA ALA A 70 7.59 5.56 -10.32
C ALA A 70 6.66 6.18 -9.27
N SER A 71 7.13 7.19 -8.54
CA SER A 71 6.31 7.91 -7.55
C SER A 71 5.13 8.64 -8.19
N HIS A 72 5.27 9.14 -9.43
CA HIS A 72 4.15 9.74 -10.15
C HIS A 72 3.10 8.69 -10.55
N ILE A 73 3.52 7.50 -10.98
CA ILE A 73 2.61 6.40 -11.29
C ILE A 73 1.84 5.99 -10.03
N VAL A 74 2.55 5.79 -8.92
CA VAL A 74 1.94 5.46 -7.62
C VAL A 74 1.00 6.56 -7.12
N ARG A 75 1.37 7.84 -7.31
CA ARG A 75 0.48 8.96 -6.99
C ARG A 75 -0.82 8.90 -7.79
N LYS A 76 -0.77 8.58 -9.08
CA LYS A 76 -1.97 8.44 -9.91
C LYS A 76 -2.86 7.30 -9.42
N HIS A 77 -2.27 6.14 -9.11
CA HIS A 77 -2.98 4.98 -8.56
C HIS A 77 -3.73 5.35 -7.28
N ARG A 78 -3.00 5.84 -6.27
CA ARG A 78 -3.53 6.16 -4.95
C ARG A 78 -4.60 7.28 -4.99
N LEU A 79 -4.42 8.28 -5.88
CA LEU A 79 -5.45 9.29 -6.13
C LEU A 79 -6.70 8.71 -6.80
N ALA A 80 -6.54 7.77 -7.74
CA ALA A 80 -7.67 7.11 -8.38
C ALA A 80 -8.46 6.28 -7.36
N GLU A 81 -7.80 5.48 -6.52
CA GLU A 81 -8.45 4.73 -5.44
C GLU A 81 -9.22 5.67 -4.50
N MET A 82 -8.58 6.75 -4.05
CA MET A 82 -9.22 7.72 -3.16
C MET A 82 -10.44 8.38 -3.81
N PHE A 83 -10.36 8.71 -5.09
CA PHE A 83 -11.49 9.25 -5.84
C PHE A 83 -12.65 8.27 -5.96
N LEU A 84 -12.34 7.01 -6.26
CA LEU A 84 -13.31 5.93 -6.41
C LEU A 84 -14.07 5.67 -5.09
N VAL A 85 -13.37 5.73 -3.95
CA VAL A 85 -14.01 5.60 -2.63
C VAL A 85 -14.78 6.86 -2.26
N GLU A 86 -14.12 8.01 -2.13
CA GLU A 86 -14.72 9.21 -1.53
C GLU A 86 -15.76 9.88 -2.41
N THR A 87 -15.55 9.87 -3.74
CA THR A 87 -16.44 10.59 -4.67
C THR A 87 -17.45 9.66 -5.33
N MET A 88 -17.05 8.44 -5.69
CA MET A 88 -17.94 7.50 -6.38
C MET A 88 -18.66 6.54 -5.43
N GLY A 89 -18.23 6.45 -4.17
CA GLY A 89 -18.88 5.61 -3.16
C GLY A 89 -18.64 4.11 -3.35
N LEU A 90 -17.56 3.73 -4.03
CA LEU A 90 -17.14 2.33 -4.16
C LEU A 90 -16.50 1.83 -2.86
N GLY A 91 -16.58 0.53 -2.64
CA GLY A 91 -15.89 -0.13 -1.53
C GLY A 91 -14.37 -0.13 -1.74
N TRP A 92 -13.61 0.11 -0.69
CA TRP A 92 -12.14 0.04 -0.73
C TRP A 92 -11.60 -1.34 -1.16
N GLU A 93 -12.39 -2.41 -1.13
CA GLU A 93 -12.03 -3.75 -1.62
C GLU A 93 -12.15 -3.95 -3.13
N GLU A 94 -12.79 -3.01 -3.85
CA GLU A 94 -13.04 -3.10 -5.29
C GLU A 94 -12.31 -2.04 -6.11
N VAL A 95 -11.68 -1.04 -5.47
CA VAL A 95 -11.07 0.09 -6.19
C VAL A 95 -9.75 -0.24 -6.87
N HIS A 96 -8.99 -1.23 -6.36
CA HIS A 96 -7.64 -1.51 -6.84
C HIS A 96 -7.60 -1.83 -8.34
N ASP A 97 -8.42 -2.79 -8.78
CA ASP A 97 -8.47 -3.23 -10.18
C ASP A 97 -8.85 -2.07 -11.13
N ILE A 98 -9.76 -1.19 -10.69
CA ILE A 98 -10.20 -0.02 -11.47
C ILE A 98 -9.10 1.05 -11.49
N ALA A 99 -8.41 1.26 -10.37
CA ALA A 99 -7.32 2.22 -10.28
C ALA A 99 -6.11 1.81 -11.14
N GLU A 100 -5.84 0.50 -11.28
CA GLU A 100 -4.83 0.00 -12.23
C GLU A 100 -5.14 0.40 -13.68
N ASP A 101 -6.40 0.36 -14.10
CA ASP A 101 -6.79 0.82 -15.44
C ASP A 101 -6.68 2.36 -15.57
N LEU A 102 -7.04 3.09 -14.52
CA LEU A 102 -7.07 4.55 -14.54
C LEU A 102 -5.67 5.17 -14.49
N GLU A 103 -4.70 4.59 -13.78
CA GLU A 103 -3.37 5.19 -13.56
C GLU A 103 -2.60 5.43 -14.85
N HIS A 104 -2.88 4.63 -15.89
CA HIS A 104 -2.26 4.75 -17.22
C HIS A 104 -2.80 5.91 -18.06
N ILE A 105 -3.86 6.60 -17.60
CA ILE A 105 -4.34 7.81 -18.26
C ILE A 105 -3.21 8.85 -18.32
N ASN A 106 -2.83 9.21 -19.54
CA ASN A 106 -1.81 10.21 -19.80
C ASN A 106 -2.40 11.63 -19.77
N SER A 107 -2.85 12.06 -18.59
CA SER A 107 -3.35 13.42 -18.38
C SER A 107 -3.04 13.90 -16.96
N GLU A 108 -2.01 14.73 -16.82
CA GLU A 108 -1.73 15.39 -15.53
C GLU A 108 -2.90 16.28 -15.09
N THR A 109 -3.63 16.89 -16.03
CA THR A 109 -4.78 17.75 -15.71
C THR A 109 -5.89 16.94 -15.04
N PHE A 110 -6.12 15.70 -15.47
CA PHE A 110 -7.11 14.79 -14.86
C PHE A 110 -6.76 14.50 -13.39
N PHE A 111 -5.54 14.04 -13.12
CA PHE A 111 -5.13 13.71 -11.75
C PHE A 111 -4.95 14.93 -10.85
N ASN A 112 -4.50 16.07 -11.39
CA ASN A 112 -4.46 17.32 -10.63
C ASN A 112 -5.87 17.78 -10.24
N ARG A 113 -6.88 17.54 -11.08
CA ARG A 113 -8.27 17.88 -10.75
C ARG A 113 -8.84 16.93 -9.70
N ILE A 114 -8.53 15.63 -9.78
CA ILE A 114 -8.89 14.66 -8.74
C ILE A 114 -8.28 15.08 -7.39
N ASP A 115 -6.99 15.35 -7.37
CA ASP A 115 -6.24 15.78 -6.17
C ASP A 115 -6.85 17.04 -5.53
N GLU A 116 -7.24 18.02 -6.33
CA GLU A 116 -7.94 19.23 -5.85
C GLU A 116 -9.36 18.93 -5.35
N MET A 117 -10.12 18.06 -6.04
CA MET A 117 -11.47 17.69 -5.63
C MET A 117 -11.50 16.94 -4.29
N LEU A 118 -10.43 16.22 -3.98
CA LEU A 118 -10.23 15.49 -2.74
C LEU A 118 -9.58 16.34 -1.62
N ASP A 119 -9.39 17.65 -1.84
CA ASP A 119 -8.70 18.57 -0.93
C ASP A 119 -7.26 18.12 -0.55
N TYR A 120 -6.50 17.68 -1.55
CA TYR A 120 -5.08 17.31 -1.44
C TYR A 120 -4.80 16.21 -0.39
N PRO A 121 -5.41 15.02 -0.53
CA PRO A 121 -5.30 13.95 0.45
C PRO A 121 -3.85 13.50 0.62
N LYS A 122 -3.50 13.11 1.85
CA LYS A 122 -2.15 12.61 2.19
C LYS A 122 -2.05 11.09 2.18
N PHE A 123 -3.18 10.41 2.23
CA PHE A 123 -3.29 8.95 2.29
C PHE A 123 -4.40 8.51 1.35
N ASP A 124 -4.28 7.31 0.81
CA ASP A 124 -5.34 6.63 0.08
C ASP A 124 -6.36 5.97 1.05
N PRO A 125 -7.40 5.29 0.54
CA PRO A 125 -8.43 4.66 1.37
C PRO A 125 -7.91 3.58 2.33
N HIS A 126 -6.72 3.04 2.08
CA HIS A 126 -6.11 1.98 2.88
C HIS A 126 -5.08 2.51 3.87
N GLY A 127 -4.83 3.82 3.85
CA GLY A 127 -3.94 4.52 4.75
C GLY A 127 -2.50 4.59 4.25
N THR A 128 -2.24 4.22 2.99
CA THR A 128 -0.90 4.28 2.41
C THR A 128 -0.61 5.71 1.90
N PRO A 129 0.59 6.29 2.14
CA PRO A 129 0.88 7.68 1.81
C PRO A 129 0.78 8.00 0.31
N ILE A 130 0.13 9.09 -0.08
CA ILE A 130 0.11 9.56 -1.47
C ILE A 130 1.38 10.39 -1.73
N PRO A 131 2.27 10.00 -2.67
CA PRO A 131 3.44 10.82 -3.02
C PRO A 131 2.99 12.18 -3.55
N ASP A 132 3.66 13.27 -3.17
CA ASP A 132 3.40 14.61 -3.68
C ASP A 132 3.87 14.78 -5.14
N LYS A 133 3.70 15.98 -5.72
CA LYS A 133 4.15 16.28 -7.09
C LYS A 133 5.67 16.19 -7.29
N ASN A 134 6.44 16.09 -6.22
CA ASN A 134 7.90 15.89 -6.23
C ASN A 134 8.28 14.45 -5.88
N GLY A 135 7.32 13.55 -5.70
CA GLY A 135 7.54 12.16 -5.33
C GLY A 135 7.84 11.93 -3.85
N LYS A 136 7.58 12.91 -2.99
CA LYS A 136 7.80 12.80 -1.53
C LYS A 136 6.53 12.31 -0.83
N THR A 137 6.68 11.33 0.04
CA THR A 137 5.63 10.82 0.93
C THR A 137 5.84 11.32 2.35
N VAL A 138 4.76 11.32 3.13
CA VAL A 138 4.84 11.54 4.58
C VAL A 138 5.35 10.27 5.26
N SER A 139 6.24 10.41 6.25
CA SER A 139 6.68 9.26 7.04
C SER A 139 5.58 8.83 8.01
N GLN A 140 5.38 7.51 8.08
CA GLN A 140 4.49 6.88 9.06
C GLN A 140 5.35 6.21 10.14
N ASN A 141 4.91 6.34 11.39
CA ASN A 141 5.50 5.63 12.52
C ASN A 141 4.38 4.87 13.24
N TYR A 142 3.77 3.94 12.50
CA TYR A 142 2.74 3.05 13.02
C TYR A 142 3.39 1.76 13.52
N GLU A 143 2.78 1.18 14.54
CA GLU A 143 3.14 -0.15 15.05
C GLU A 143 2.09 -1.15 14.56
N SER A 144 2.46 -2.43 14.46
CA SER A 144 1.44 -3.47 14.23
C SER A 144 0.52 -3.59 15.45
N LEU A 145 -0.74 -3.95 15.24
CA LEU A 145 -1.67 -4.20 16.34
C LEU A 145 -1.14 -5.31 17.27
N SER A 146 -0.43 -6.29 16.72
CA SER A 146 0.22 -7.37 17.48
C SER A 146 1.27 -6.87 18.47
N ALA A 147 1.86 -5.70 18.26
CA ALA A 147 2.84 -5.07 19.16
C ALA A 147 2.20 -4.27 20.31
N ILE A 148 0.87 -4.10 20.31
CA ILE A 148 0.15 -3.33 21.35
C ILE A 148 -0.12 -4.21 22.57
N GLU A 149 0.20 -3.74 23.78
CA GLU A 149 0.10 -4.57 24.99
C GLU A 149 -1.35 -4.68 25.50
N PRO A 150 -1.72 -5.81 26.16
CA PRO A 150 -3.02 -5.94 26.81
C PRO A 150 -3.35 -4.77 27.75
N GLY A 151 -4.60 -4.32 27.71
CA GLY A 151 -5.10 -3.16 28.44
C GLY A 151 -4.92 -1.83 27.71
N GLN A 152 -4.15 -1.76 26.63
CA GLN A 152 -3.97 -0.56 25.80
C GLN A 152 -5.03 -0.48 24.68
N SER A 153 -5.12 0.69 24.05
CA SER A 153 -5.98 0.94 22.90
C SER A 153 -5.18 1.64 21.80
N ALA A 154 -5.51 1.35 20.55
CA ALA A 154 -4.87 1.94 19.39
C ALA A 154 -5.90 2.16 18.27
N VAL A 155 -5.67 3.15 17.42
CA VAL A 155 -6.54 3.48 16.28
C VAL A 155 -5.93 2.88 15.02
N LEU A 156 -6.73 2.15 14.24
CA LEU A 156 -6.30 1.66 12.93
C LEU A 156 -6.06 2.84 11.98
N ARG A 157 -4.85 2.94 11.43
CA ARG A 157 -4.45 4.06 10.55
C ARG A 157 -4.09 3.62 9.15
N ALA A 158 -3.52 2.44 8.99
CA ALA A 158 -3.14 1.90 7.69
C ALA A 158 -3.17 0.37 7.70
N LEU A 159 -3.05 -0.21 6.52
CA LEU A 159 -2.84 -1.63 6.32
C LEU A 159 -1.43 -1.86 5.77
N ASP A 160 -0.79 -2.96 6.17
CA ASP A 160 0.50 -3.36 5.59
C ASP A 160 0.33 -3.86 4.14
N HIS A 161 -0.81 -4.50 3.85
CA HIS A 161 -1.14 -5.05 2.53
C HIS A 161 -2.64 -4.97 2.21
N GLU A 162 -2.94 -4.68 0.95
CA GLU A 162 -4.30 -4.40 0.44
C GLU A 162 -4.89 -5.60 -0.32
N GLN A 163 -4.78 -6.80 0.24
CA GLN A 163 -5.35 -8.00 -0.40
C GLN A 163 -6.88 -7.98 -0.33
N LYS A 164 -7.55 -8.19 -1.45
CA LYS A 164 -9.02 -8.15 -1.57
C LYS A 164 -9.73 -9.03 -0.54
N GLU A 165 -9.27 -10.27 -0.35
CA GLU A 165 -9.85 -11.19 0.63
C GLU A 165 -9.70 -10.68 2.07
N PHE A 166 -8.61 -9.97 2.36
CA PHE A 166 -8.37 -9.37 3.68
C PHE A 166 -9.29 -8.16 3.90
N LEU A 167 -9.47 -7.30 2.91
CA LEU A 167 -10.41 -6.17 2.97
C LEU A 167 -11.85 -6.65 3.17
N VAL A 168 -12.27 -7.69 2.44
CA VAL A 168 -13.58 -8.34 2.62
C VAL A 168 -13.73 -8.94 4.03
N PHE A 169 -12.65 -9.50 4.59
CA PHE A 169 -12.65 -9.98 5.98
C PHE A 169 -12.85 -8.83 6.98
N LEU A 170 -12.17 -7.69 6.80
CA LEU A 170 -12.32 -6.51 7.65
C LEU A 170 -13.74 -5.92 7.57
N ASN A 171 -14.32 -5.82 6.37
CA ASN A 171 -15.71 -5.39 6.17
C ASN A 171 -16.70 -6.28 6.96
N LYS A 172 -16.54 -7.61 6.91
CA LYS A 172 -17.38 -8.55 7.69
C LYS A 172 -17.25 -8.36 9.20
N LYS A 173 -16.10 -7.86 9.66
CA LYS A 173 -15.83 -7.55 11.07
C LYS A 173 -16.21 -6.12 11.44
N ASN A 174 -16.60 -5.27 10.49
CA ASN A 174 -16.82 -3.83 10.68
C ASN A 174 -15.57 -3.12 11.23
N ILE A 175 -14.39 -3.54 10.76
CA ILE A 175 -13.12 -2.87 11.08
C ILE A 175 -12.75 -2.02 9.86
N ALA A 176 -12.59 -0.71 10.08
CA ALA A 176 -12.18 0.25 9.06
C ALA A 176 -11.09 1.17 9.62
N LEU A 177 -10.48 1.98 8.75
CA LEU A 177 -9.58 3.03 9.24
C LEU A 177 -10.33 3.95 10.21
N GLY A 178 -9.65 4.32 11.30
CA GLY A 178 -10.24 5.10 12.39
C GLY A 178 -10.92 4.26 13.48
N THR A 179 -11.11 2.95 13.30
CA THR A 179 -11.61 2.07 14.38
C THR A 179 -10.62 2.07 15.54
N GLU A 180 -11.08 2.44 16.75
CA GLU A 180 -10.32 2.30 17.98
C GLU A 180 -10.47 0.87 18.51
N ILE A 181 -9.34 0.17 18.60
CA ILE A 181 -9.26 -1.23 19.00
C ILE A 181 -8.57 -1.31 20.35
N LYS A 182 -9.26 -1.87 21.34
CA LYS A 182 -8.72 -2.19 22.66
C LYS A 182 -8.21 -3.62 22.69
N ILE A 183 -6.98 -3.81 23.16
CA ILE A 183 -6.41 -5.13 23.40
C ILE A 183 -6.87 -5.63 24.77
N GLU A 184 -7.61 -6.74 24.81
CA GLU A 184 -8.09 -7.34 26.06
C GLU A 184 -7.11 -8.40 26.56
N GLU A 185 -6.67 -9.30 25.68
CA GLU A 185 -5.79 -10.42 26.01
C GLU A 185 -4.95 -10.84 24.79
N LYS A 186 -3.81 -11.48 25.03
CA LYS A 186 -3.01 -12.18 24.02
C LYS A 186 -2.79 -13.62 24.46
N GLU A 187 -3.11 -14.57 23.59
CA GLU A 187 -2.89 -16.00 23.81
C GLU A 187 -1.41 -16.34 23.62
N PRO A 188 -0.69 -16.82 24.65
CA PRO A 188 0.73 -17.13 24.53
C PRO A 188 1.05 -18.26 23.55
N PHE A 189 0.10 -19.18 23.27
CA PHE A 189 0.37 -20.33 22.42
C PHE A 189 0.49 -19.99 20.93
N ASP A 190 -0.47 -19.24 20.38
CA ASP A 190 -0.55 -18.91 18.94
C ASP A 190 -0.45 -17.40 18.65
N GLU A 191 -0.25 -16.59 19.69
CA GLU A 191 -0.16 -15.14 19.64
C GLU A 191 -1.43 -14.47 19.06
N SER A 192 -2.57 -15.15 19.08
CA SER A 192 -3.86 -14.54 18.78
C SER A 192 -4.25 -13.52 19.84
N VAL A 193 -5.00 -12.50 19.41
CA VAL A 193 -5.33 -11.33 20.21
C VAL A 193 -6.83 -11.23 20.37
N VAL A 194 -7.28 -11.15 21.62
CA VAL A 194 -8.67 -10.84 21.96
C VAL A 194 -8.81 -9.32 22.02
N VAL A 195 -9.71 -8.77 21.23
CA VAL A 195 -9.94 -7.33 21.11
C VAL A 195 -11.40 -6.95 21.31
N ALA A 196 -11.60 -5.69 21.69
CA ALA A 196 -12.89 -5.01 21.70
C ALA A 196 -12.80 -3.71 20.91
N TYR A 197 -13.85 -3.40 20.14
CA TYR A 197 -13.98 -2.17 19.35
C TYR A 197 -15.48 -1.89 19.12
N ASP A 198 -15.86 -0.62 19.07
CA ASP A 198 -17.26 -0.20 18.95
C ASP A 198 -18.20 -0.97 19.92
N GLN A 199 -19.19 -1.70 19.39
CA GLN A 199 -20.07 -2.58 20.15
C GLN A 199 -19.55 -4.03 20.29
N PHE A 200 -18.50 -4.42 19.58
CA PHE A 200 -17.99 -5.78 19.53
C PHE A 200 -17.02 -6.04 20.69
N LYS A 201 -17.22 -7.16 21.39
CA LYS A 201 -16.42 -7.59 22.54
C LYS A 201 -15.92 -9.01 22.36
N ASN A 202 -14.77 -9.34 22.95
CA ASN A 202 -14.16 -10.67 22.88
C ASN A 202 -13.95 -11.16 21.43
N VAL A 203 -13.62 -10.27 20.50
CA VAL A 203 -13.34 -10.65 19.12
C VAL A 203 -11.91 -11.20 19.05
N VAL A 204 -11.75 -12.45 18.62
CA VAL A 204 -10.43 -13.05 18.41
C VAL A 204 -9.93 -12.71 17.01
N LEU A 205 -8.75 -12.11 16.93
CA LEU A 205 -7.99 -11.89 15.70
C LEU A 205 -6.70 -12.73 15.77
N THR A 206 -6.33 -13.38 14.67
CA THR A 206 -5.07 -14.13 14.63
C THR A 206 -3.88 -13.18 14.63
N LYS A 207 -2.69 -13.69 14.98
CA LYS A 207 -1.44 -12.95 14.85
C LYS A 207 -1.24 -12.36 13.45
N ASP A 208 -1.48 -13.16 12.41
CA ASP A 208 -1.34 -12.72 11.00
C ASP A 208 -2.27 -11.54 10.65
N VAL A 209 -3.50 -11.54 11.17
CA VAL A 209 -4.40 -10.38 11.00
C VAL A 209 -3.84 -9.17 11.74
N CYS A 210 -3.41 -9.34 12.99
CA CYS A 210 -2.90 -8.24 13.82
C CYS A 210 -1.60 -7.64 13.29
N ASP A 211 -0.73 -8.45 12.68
CA ASP A 211 0.51 -8.00 12.05
C ASP A 211 0.24 -7.07 10.85
N LYS A 212 -0.88 -7.26 10.14
CA LYS A 212 -1.28 -6.46 8.97
C LYS A 212 -2.03 -5.18 9.30
N LEU A 213 -2.44 -4.99 10.55
CA LEU A 213 -3.16 -3.81 11.02
C LEU A 213 -2.16 -2.82 11.61
N LEU A 214 -1.90 -1.70 10.91
CA LEU A 214 -0.97 -0.67 11.34
C LEU A 214 -1.71 0.41 12.13
N VAL A 215 -1.30 0.61 13.38
CA VAL A 215 -2.05 1.39 14.36
C VAL A 215 -1.22 2.48 15.03
N GLU A 216 -1.92 3.47 15.55
CA GLU A 216 -1.38 4.53 16.40
C GLU A 216 -1.92 4.36 17.84
N LYS A 217 -1.04 4.29 18.83
CA LYS A 217 -1.43 4.14 20.24
C LYS A 217 -2.26 5.35 20.72
N VAL A 218 -3.34 5.07 21.43
CA VAL A 218 -4.11 6.10 22.14
C VAL A 218 -3.41 6.40 23.46
N HIS A 219 -2.75 7.56 23.54
CA HIS A 219 -2.22 8.07 24.81
C HIS A 219 -3.38 8.67 25.61
N LYS A 220 -3.79 7.98 26.68
CA LYS A 220 -4.69 8.53 27.70
C LYS A 220 -3.90 9.28 28.77
#